data_AF-A0A1U9URM5-F1
#
_entry.id   AF-A0A1U9URM5-F1
#
_cell.length_a   1.000
_cell.length_b   1.000
_cell.length_c   1.000
_cell.angle_alpha   90.00
_cell.angle_beta   90.00
_cell.angle_gamma   90.00
#
_symmetry.space_group_name_H-M   'P 1'
#
loop_
_entity.id
_entity.type
_entity.pdbx_description
1 polymer ?
#
loop_
_entity_poly.entity_id
_entity_poly.type
_entity_poly.pdbx_seq_one_letter_code
_entity_poly.pdbx_strand_id
1 'polypeptide(L)' 'MTPDQAAIRQAVAANTQSELVRELQAAHLIIRNMLGLLSVSQKAVLAQRNARDDVDGEGITRAHEREAVIKRAGGVA' A
#
# COMPACT_ATOMS: atom_id res chain seq x y z
N MET A 1 23.50 3.72 -25.00
CA MET A 1 22.06 3.46 -24.95
C MET A 1 21.42 4.30 -26.05
N THR A 2 20.66 3.69 -26.95
CA THR A 2 19.95 4.45 -27.99
C THR A 2 18.70 5.13 -27.41
N PRO A 3 18.17 6.18 -28.05
CA PRO A 3 16.88 6.79 -27.66
C PRO A 3 15.76 5.74 -27.53
N ASP A 4 15.69 4.78 -28.43
CA ASP A 4 14.69 3.70 -28.40
C ASP A 4 14.84 2.79 -27.17
N GLN A 5 16.08 2.44 -26.83
CA GLN A 5 16.36 1.65 -25.62
C GLN A 5 15.99 2.43 -24.34
N ALA A 6 16.19 3.75 -24.34
CA ALA A 6 15.79 4.61 -23.23
C ALA A 6 14.25 4.66 -23.10
N ALA A 7 13.55 4.82 -24.22
CA ALA A 7 12.08 4.83 -24.27
C ALA A 7 11.48 3.52 -23.79
N ILE A 8 12.01 2.37 -24.22
CA ILE A 8 11.56 1.05 -23.75
C ILE A 8 11.74 0.91 -22.24
N ARG A 9 12.90 1.29 -21.71
CA ARG A 9 13.16 1.23 -20.25
C ARG A 9 12.19 2.12 -19.47
N GLN A 10 11.91 3.31 -19.97
CA GLN A 10 10.95 4.22 -19.33
C GLN A 10 9.53 3.65 -19.35
N ALA A 11 9.11 3.06 -20.48
CA ALA A 11 7.80 2.42 -20.59
C ALA A 11 7.66 1.22 -19.63
N VAL A 12 8.70 0.38 -19.53
CA VAL A 12 8.71 -0.74 -18.57
C VAL A 12 8.61 -0.23 -17.14
N ALA A 13 9.40 0.79 -16.76
CA ALA A 13 9.34 1.37 -15.43
C ALA A 13 7.96 1.95 -15.10
N ALA A 14 7.33 2.65 -16.05
CA ALA A 14 5.99 3.21 -15.88
C ALA A 14 4.91 2.12 -15.72
N ASN A 15 5.01 1.02 -16.47
CA ASN A 15 4.11 -0.11 -16.37
C ASN A 15 4.25 -0.80 -15.00
N THR A 16 5.48 -1.06 -14.56
CA THR A 16 5.75 -1.64 -13.23
C THR A 16 5.24 -0.73 -12.12
N GLN A 17 5.45 0.60 -12.22
CA GLN A 17 4.90 1.55 -11.26
C GLN A 17 3.37 1.46 -11.20
N SER A 18 2.70 1.39 -12.36
CA SER A 18 1.24 1.28 -12.44
C SER A 18 0.71 -0.02 -11.83
N GLU A 19 1.44 -1.13 -11.97
CA GLU A 19 1.11 -2.40 -11.31
C GLU A 19 1.26 -2.31 -9.79
N LEU A 20 2.37 -1.75 -9.31
CA LEU A 20 2.62 -1.59 -7.87
C LEU A 20 1.58 -0.67 -7.20
N VAL A 21 1.17 0.41 -7.87
CA VAL A 21 0.11 1.30 -7.36
C VAL A 21 -1.22 0.56 -7.23
N ARG A 22 -1.60 -0.22 -8.25
CA ARG A 22 -2.84 -1.00 -8.22
C ARG A 22 -2.85 -2.02 -7.09
N GLU A 23 -1.73 -2.72 -6.88
CA GLU A 23 -1.60 -3.67 -5.78
C GLU A 23 -1.69 -2.96 -4.42
N LEU A 24 -1.05 -1.80 -4.27
CA LEU A 24 -1.12 -1.03 -3.02
C LEU A 24 -2.54 -0.52 -2.71
N GLN A 25 -3.29 -0.12 -3.74
CA GLN A 25 -4.71 0.24 -3.63
C GLN A 25 -5.56 -0.98 -3.21
N ALA A 26 -5.34 -2.13 -3.83
CA ALA A 26 -6.02 -3.37 -3.45
C ALA A 26 -5.73 -3.74 -1.99
N ALA A 27 -4.46 -3.69 -1.57
CA ALA A 27 -4.06 -3.92 -0.18
C ALA A 27 -4.72 -2.92 0.79
N HIS A 28 -4.84 -1.64 0.40
CA HIS A 28 -5.54 -0.63 1.20
C HIS A 28 -6.99 -1.06 1.47
N LEU A 29 -7.73 -1.45 0.43
CA LEU A 29 -9.13 -1.88 0.53
C LEU A 29 -9.28 -3.18 1.32
N ILE A 30 -8.44 -4.19 1.05
CA ILE A 30 -8.47 -5.48 1.75
C ILE A 30 -8.27 -5.28 3.26
N ILE A 31 -7.27 -4.48 3.64
CA ILE A 31 -6.96 -4.23 5.05
C ILE A 31 -8.07 -3.45 5.73
N ARG A 32 -8.67 -2.46 5.04
CA ARG A 32 -9.82 -1.71 5.56
C ARG A 32 -11.05 -2.61 5.76
N ASN A 33 -11.35 -3.48 4.79
CA ASN A 33 -12.43 -4.45 4.88
C ASN A 33 -12.20 -5.43 6.04
N MET A 34 -10.99 -5.99 6.13
CA MET A 34 -10.60 -6.90 7.22
C MET A 34 -10.76 -6.23 8.59
N LEU A 35 -10.31 -4.98 8.74
CA LEU A 35 -10.47 -4.24 10.00
C LEU A 35 -11.95 -4.01 10.35
N GLY A 36 -12.83 -3.91 9.36
CA GLY A 36 -14.29 -3.84 9.56
C GLY A 36 -14.90 -5.13 10.11
N LEU A 37 -14.27 -6.28 9.86
CA LEU A 37 -14.76 -7.61 10.26
C LEU A 37 -14.25 -8.06 11.65
N LEU A 38 -13.12 -7.54 12.11
CA LEU A 38 -12.51 -7.95 13.37
C LEU A 38 -13.29 -7.44 14.60
N SER A 39 -13.38 -8.29 15.63
CA SER A 39 -13.81 -7.87 16.95
C SER A 39 -12.80 -6.90 17.60
N VAL A 40 -13.21 -6.20 18.65
CA VAL A 40 -12.34 -5.27 19.39
C VAL A 40 -11.09 -5.97 19.94
N SER A 41 -11.24 -7.18 20.51
CA SER A 41 -10.10 -7.94 21.03
C SER A 41 -9.15 -8.39 19.91
N GLN A 42 -9.68 -8.81 18.76
CA GLN A 42 -8.87 -9.17 17.60
C GLN A 42 -8.10 -7.97 17.03
N LYS A 43 -8.70 -6.77 17.04
CA LYS A 43 -8.03 -5.52 16.67
C LYS A 43 -6.85 -5.20 17.58
N ALA A 44 -7.00 -5.39 18.89
CA ALA A 44 -5.91 -5.20 19.85
C ALA A 44 -4.73 -6.16 19.58
N VAL A 45 -5.02 -7.44 19.30
CA VAL A 45 -3.99 -8.43 18.95
C VAL A 45 -3.30 -8.06 17.64
N LEU A 46 -4.04 -7.60 16.63
CA LEU A 46 -3.46 -7.13 15.37
C LEU A 46 -2.51 -5.94 15.61
N ALA A 47 -2.93 -4.96 16.41
CA ALA A 47 -2.10 -3.79 16.73
C ALA A 47 -0.77 -4.20 17.40
N GLN A 48 -0.83 -5.12 18.38
CA GLN A 48 0.37 -5.64 19.04
C GLN A 48 1.30 -6.39 18.07
N ARG A 49 0.74 -7.17 17.14
CA ARG A 49 1.54 -7.88 16.13
C ARG A 49 2.21 -6.89 15.17
N ASN A 50 1.48 -5.88 14.69
CA ASN A 50 2.05 -4.87 13.81
C ASN A 50 3.19 -4.09 14.49
N ALA A 51 3.03 -3.73 15.77
CA ALA A 51 4.09 -3.06 16.53
C ALA A 51 5.30 -3.97 16.76
N ARG A 52 5.08 -5.25 17.06
CA ARG A 52 6.17 -6.23 17.18
C ARG A 52 6.95 -6.39 15.88
N ASP A 53 6.26 -6.32 14.75
CA ASP A 53 6.84 -6.53 13.42
C ASP A 53 7.33 -5.21 12.78
N ASP A 54 7.40 -4.10 13.54
CA ASP A 54 7.87 -2.77 13.12
C ASP A 54 7.10 -2.18 11.92
N VAL A 55 5.81 -2.50 11.84
CA VAL A 55 4.87 -2.04 10.81
C VAL A 55 3.64 -1.36 11.43
N ASP A 56 3.75 -0.88 12.67
CA ASP A 56 2.77 0.02 13.27
C ASP A 56 2.90 1.47 12.74
N GLY A 57 1.94 2.29 13.10
CA GLY A 57 1.86 3.70 12.72
C GLY A 57 0.51 4.26 13.14
N GLU A 58 -0.06 5.18 12.36
CA GLU A 58 -1.31 5.81 12.72
C GLU A 58 -2.46 4.78 12.77
N GLY A 59 -3.06 4.66 13.96
CA GLY A 59 -4.07 3.65 14.25
C GLY A 59 -3.51 2.24 14.35
N ILE A 60 -4.20 1.27 13.75
CA ILE A 60 -3.81 -0.16 13.80
C ILE A 60 -3.12 -0.60 12.51
N THR A 61 -3.44 0.02 11.38
CA THR A 61 -3.16 -0.53 10.04
C THR A 61 -2.40 0.42 9.12
N ARG A 62 -1.91 1.56 9.64
CA ARG A 62 -1.20 2.60 8.86
C ARG A 62 -2.01 3.10 7.66
N ALA A 63 -3.31 3.30 7.86
CA ALA A 63 -4.24 3.56 6.78
C ALA A 63 -3.93 4.89 6.07
N HIS A 64 -3.65 5.94 6.86
CA HIS A 64 -3.36 7.28 6.35
C HIS A 64 -2.00 7.36 5.66
N GLU A 65 -0.98 6.67 6.18
CA GLU A 65 0.33 6.60 5.55
C GLU A 65 0.25 5.87 4.20
N ARG A 66 -0.49 4.76 4.13
CA ARG A 66 -0.70 4.03 2.87
C ARG A 66 -1.47 4.89 1.86
N GLU A 67 -2.53 5.56 2.30
CA GLU A 67 -3.29 6.51 1.47
C GLU A 67 -2.38 7.63 0.92
N ALA A 68 -1.51 8.19 1.75
CA ALA A 68 -0.57 9.23 1.34
C ALA A 68 0.44 8.71 0.30
N VAL A 69 0.94 7.47 0.44
CA VAL A 69 1.82 6.84 -0.55
C VAL A 69 1.08 6.62 -1.88
N ILE A 70 -0.14 6.09 -1.84
CA ILE A 70 -0.98 5.87 -3.03
C ILE A 70 -1.16 7.19 -3.79
N LYS A 71 -1.53 8.27 -3.09
CA LYS A 71 -1.72 9.60 -3.70
C LYS A 71 -0.43 10.14 -4.32
N ARG A 72 0.70 10.05 -3.62
CA ARG A 72 2.01 10.48 -4.16
C ARG A 72 2.42 9.70 -5.41
N ALA A 73 2.01 8.43 -5.49
CA ALA A 73 2.30 7.57 -6.63
C ALA A 73 1.32 7.75 -7.81
N GLY A 74 0.33 8.66 -7.69
CA GLY A 74 -0.67 8.94 -8.72
C GLY A 74 -1.92 8.04 -8.68
N GLY A 75 -2.08 7.24 -7.61
CA GLY A 75 -3.27 6.42 -7.39
C GLY A 75 -4.38 7.13 -6.61
N VAL A 76 -5.49 6.42 -6.44
CA VAL A 76 -6.68 6.83 -5.66
C VAL A 76 -6.88 5.84 -4.51
N ALA A 77 -6.91 6.32 -3.27
CA ALA A 77 -7.06 5.48 -2.07
C ALA A 77 -8.53 5.16 -1.75
#